data_AF-A0A9X5GRD1-F1
#
_entry.id   AF-A0A9X5GRD1-F1
#
_cell.length_a   1.000
_cell.length_b   1.000
_cell.length_c   1.000
_cell.angle_alpha   90.00
_cell.angle_beta   90.00
_cell.angle_gamma   90.00
#
_symmetry.space_group_name_H-M   'P 1'
#
loop_
_entity.id
_entity.type
_entity.pdbx_description
1 polymer ?
#
loop_
_entity_poly.entity_id
_entity_poly.type
_entity_poly.pdbx_seq_one_letter_code
_entity_poly.pdbx_strand_id
1 'polypeptide(L)'
;MEKQNKEVKKIYFESVSLFKELVEGNQLKNLRSVKSNPYPSYCFLATRKVMDIVSEFIVNHNMKCDRTVDDSWEDFEKLVVNAESKPDTIVTRNLRVVKRAVSEGYGNMLKRTLVDQHKKKTFVFYANDRIAEIKAEEDAKSQERYEQRPKADITPVDMKEKKKNIDTEMSKLIKKAMEEQK
;
A
#
# COMPACT_ATOMS: atom_id res chain seq x y z
N MET A 1 23.88 20.03 19.68
CA MET A 1 22.62 19.25 19.63
C MET A 1 22.82 18.12 18.63
N GLU A 2 23.26 16.96 19.09
CA GLU A 2 23.31 15.76 18.25
C GLU A 2 21.87 15.33 17.93
N LYS A 3 21.51 15.32 16.65
CA LYS A 3 20.32 14.62 16.20
C LYS A 3 20.55 13.14 16.45
N GLN A 4 20.03 12.64 17.57
CA GLN A 4 19.89 11.20 17.78
C GLN A 4 19.10 10.65 16.60
N ASN A 5 19.81 9.96 15.71
CA ASN A 5 19.23 9.26 14.59
C ASN A 5 18.48 8.06 15.19
N LYS A 6 17.21 8.26 15.59
CA LYS A 6 16.35 7.18 16.06
C LYS A 6 16.27 6.15 14.94
N GLU A 7 16.99 5.05 15.12
CA GLU A 7 16.97 3.95 14.17
C GLU A 7 15.53 3.46 14.06
N VAL A 8 14.94 3.64 12.88
CA VAL A 8 13.55 3.30 12.67
C VAL A 8 13.46 1.78 12.53
N LYS A 9 12.98 1.13 13.60
CA LYS A 9 12.80 -0.32 13.65
C LYS A 9 11.98 -0.82 12.45
N LYS A 10 12.39 -1.95 11.89
CA LYS A 10 11.76 -2.62 10.76
C LYS A 10 11.30 -4.02 11.18
N ILE A 11 10.23 -4.49 10.57
CA ILE A 11 9.77 -5.87 10.67
C ILE A 11 9.82 -6.52 9.29
N TYR A 12 10.05 -7.83 9.30
CA TYR A 12 10.08 -8.69 8.12
C TYR A 12 9.16 -9.88 8.37
N PHE A 13 8.38 -10.25 7.38
CA PHE A 13 7.47 -11.39 7.44
C PHE A 13 7.19 -11.91 6.03
N GLU A 14 6.65 -13.13 5.93
CA GLU A 14 6.41 -13.82 4.64
C GLU A 14 4.95 -14.18 4.43
N SER A 15 4.06 -13.84 5.38
CA SER A 15 2.62 -14.05 5.22
C SER A 15 1.97 -13.02 4.29
N VAL A 16 1.27 -13.51 3.28
CA VAL A 16 0.46 -12.72 2.32
C VAL A 16 -0.80 -12.19 3.00
N SER A 17 -1.39 -12.95 3.91
CA SER A 17 -2.55 -12.57 4.71
C SER A 17 -2.20 -11.40 5.62
N LEU A 18 -1.07 -11.46 6.34
CA LEU A 18 -0.59 -10.31 7.13
C LEU A 18 -0.31 -9.09 6.24
N PHE A 19 0.24 -9.32 5.04
CA PHE A 19 0.45 -8.22 4.09
C PHE A 19 -0.88 -7.58 3.68
N LYS A 20 -1.91 -8.38 3.40
CA LYS A 20 -3.26 -7.92 3.07
C LYS A 20 -3.86 -7.11 4.21
N GLU A 21 -3.81 -7.60 5.45
CA GLU A 21 -4.31 -6.85 6.61
C GLU A 21 -3.62 -5.51 6.79
N LEU A 22 -2.29 -5.44 6.62
CA LEU A 22 -1.56 -4.18 6.69
C LEU A 22 -1.96 -3.21 5.57
N VAL A 23 -2.27 -3.71 4.38
CA VAL A 23 -2.74 -2.90 3.25
C VAL A 23 -4.16 -2.38 3.50
N GLU A 24 -5.05 -3.22 4.00
CA GLU A 24 -6.44 -2.87 4.34
C GLU A 24 -6.51 -1.90 5.52
N GLY A 25 -5.62 -2.09 6.51
CA GLY A 25 -5.35 -1.14 7.60
C GLY A 25 -4.68 0.17 7.17
N ASN A 26 -4.58 0.45 5.86
CA ASN A 26 -3.96 1.65 5.28
C ASN A 26 -2.49 1.87 5.68
N GLN A 27 -1.76 0.79 5.96
CA GLN A 27 -0.35 0.84 6.33
C GLN A 27 0.62 0.65 5.17
N LEU A 28 0.15 0.54 3.92
CA LEU A 28 1.01 0.40 2.73
C LEU A 28 2.09 1.50 2.62
N LYS A 29 1.85 2.70 3.14
CA LYS A 29 2.84 3.79 3.23
C LYS A 29 4.09 3.43 4.04
N ASN A 30 3.97 2.48 4.97
CA ASN A 30 5.04 2.00 5.84
C ASN A 30 5.80 0.82 5.23
N LEU A 31 5.34 0.25 4.12
CA LEU A 31 6.08 -0.76 3.37
C LEU A 31 7.38 -0.14 2.86
N ARG A 32 8.53 -0.68 3.28
CA ARG A 32 9.86 -0.22 2.89
C ARG A 32 10.37 -0.94 1.66
N SER A 33 10.31 -2.26 1.67
CA SER A 33 10.73 -3.07 0.54
C SER A 33 10.00 -4.39 0.47
N VAL A 34 9.92 -4.94 -0.73
CA VAL A 34 9.61 -6.36 -0.96
C VAL A 34 10.77 -6.99 -1.70
N LYS A 35 11.16 -8.20 -1.30
CA LYS A 35 12.19 -9.01 -1.97
C LYS A 35 11.65 -10.43 -2.10
N SER A 36 11.81 -11.06 -3.25
CA SER A 36 11.39 -12.45 -3.46
C SER A 36 12.61 -13.36 -3.64
N ASN A 37 12.70 -14.42 -2.84
CA ASN A 37 13.70 -15.48 -3.01
C ASN A 37 13.28 -16.81 -2.33
N PRO A 38 12.61 -17.73 -3.03
CA PRO A 38 11.77 -17.49 -4.21
C PRO A 38 10.44 -16.83 -3.85
N TYR A 39 10.02 -16.91 -2.58
CA TYR A 39 8.80 -16.32 -2.04
C TYR A 39 9.01 -14.86 -1.61
N PRO A 40 7.96 -14.01 -1.63
CA PRO A 40 8.05 -12.63 -1.20
C PRO A 40 8.21 -12.50 0.32
N SER A 41 9.17 -11.68 0.73
CA SER A 41 9.34 -11.20 2.09
C SER A 41 9.04 -9.70 2.13
N TYR A 42 8.14 -9.31 3.02
CA TYR A 42 7.64 -7.96 3.16
C TYR A 42 8.33 -7.24 4.32
N CYS A 43 8.92 -6.08 4.05
CA CYS A 43 9.55 -5.25 5.07
C CYS A 43 8.74 -4.00 5.34
N PHE A 44 8.25 -3.83 6.57
CA PHE A 44 7.52 -2.65 7.02
C PHE A 44 8.29 -1.89 8.12
N LEU A 45 8.01 -0.60 8.25
CA LEU A 45 8.38 0.12 9.46
C LEU A 45 7.52 -0.32 10.64
N ALA A 46 8.17 -0.57 11.77
CA ALA A 46 7.55 -0.91 13.04
C ALA A 46 6.94 0.32 13.72
N THR A 47 6.01 1.00 13.06
CA THR A 47 5.19 2.05 13.70
C THR A 47 4.19 1.40 14.66
N ARG A 48 3.70 2.16 15.66
CA ARG A 48 2.68 1.65 16.60
C ARG A 48 1.52 0.96 15.90
N LYS A 49 0.89 1.62 14.92
CA LYS A 49 -0.23 1.07 14.14
C LYS A 49 0.11 -0.21 13.37
N VAL A 50 1.33 -0.31 12.85
CA VAL A 50 1.79 -1.54 12.17
C VAL A 50 1.94 -2.66 13.18
N MET A 51 2.55 -2.38 14.33
CA MET A 51 2.76 -3.37 15.38
C MET A 51 1.45 -3.82 16.03
N ASP A 52 0.46 -2.93 16.16
CA ASP A 52 -0.87 -3.28 16.67
C ASP A 52 -1.51 -4.35 15.77
N ILE A 53 -1.56 -4.12 14.45
CA ILE A 53 -2.09 -5.09 13.47
C ILE A 53 -1.28 -6.39 13.49
N VAL A 54 0.05 -6.30 13.48
CA VAL A 54 0.93 -7.49 13.48
C VAL A 54 0.74 -8.31 14.76
N SER A 55 0.58 -7.68 15.91
CA SER A 55 0.39 -8.39 17.19
C SER A 55 -0.95 -9.11 17.23
N GLU A 56 -2.02 -8.44 16.77
CA GLU A 56 -3.35 -9.05 16.64
C GLU A 56 -3.33 -10.24 15.69
N PHE A 57 -2.72 -10.07 14.51
CA PHE A 57 -2.56 -11.15 13.53
C PHE A 57 -1.82 -12.36 14.11
N ILE A 58 -0.68 -12.12 14.75
CA ILE A 58 0.15 -13.17 15.36
C ILE A 58 -0.65 -13.94 16.41
N VAL A 59 -1.47 -13.28 17.23
CA VAL A 59 -2.34 -13.97 18.20
C VAL A 59 -3.39 -14.83 17.49
N ASN A 60 -4.04 -14.29 16.45
CA ASN A 60 -5.07 -15.00 15.69
C ASN A 60 -4.52 -16.19 14.89
N HIS A 61 -3.24 -16.15 14.50
CA HIS A 61 -2.58 -17.16 13.70
C HIS A 61 -1.53 -17.98 14.47
N ASN A 62 -1.72 -18.13 15.78
CA ASN A 62 -0.88 -18.97 16.65
C ASN A 62 0.62 -18.69 16.50
N MET A 63 0.97 -17.41 16.65
CA MET A 63 2.30 -16.83 16.56
C MET A 63 2.99 -16.89 15.18
N LYS A 64 2.27 -17.29 14.13
CA LYS A 64 2.84 -17.41 12.78
C LYS A 64 2.68 -16.12 11.98
N CYS A 65 3.75 -15.74 11.30
CA CYS A 65 3.78 -14.63 10.32
C CYS A 65 4.51 -15.01 9.03
N ASP A 66 4.71 -16.31 8.85
CA ASP A 66 5.36 -16.89 7.68
C ASP A 66 4.31 -17.43 6.69
N ARG A 67 4.80 -18.16 5.70
CA ARG A 67 4.01 -18.71 4.61
C ARG A 67 2.95 -19.72 5.07
N THR A 68 3.12 -20.37 6.22
CA THR A 68 2.21 -21.44 6.66
C THR A 68 0.80 -20.94 7.03
N VAL A 69 0.60 -19.62 7.03
CA VAL A 69 -0.69 -18.98 7.27
C VAL A 69 -1.52 -18.83 6.00
N ASP A 70 -0.91 -18.89 4.81
CA ASP A 70 -1.60 -18.59 3.56
C ASP A 70 -1.87 -19.84 2.70
N ASP A 71 -3.07 -19.91 2.13
CA ASP A 71 -3.44 -20.99 1.21
C ASP A 71 -2.95 -20.74 -0.23
N SER A 72 -2.56 -19.50 -0.55
CA SER A 72 -2.25 -19.05 -1.92
C SER A 72 -0.92 -19.51 -2.51
N TRP A 73 -0.21 -20.43 -1.84
CA TRP A 73 1.15 -20.82 -2.24
C TRP A 73 1.18 -21.85 -3.36
N GLU A 74 0.18 -22.72 -3.48
CA GLU A 74 0.16 -23.76 -4.51
C GLU A 74 0.20 -23.16 -5.92
N ASP A 75 -0.67 -22.18 -6.19
CA ASP A 75 -0.67 -21.46 -7.48
C ASP A 75 0.62 -20.68 -7.71
N PHE A 76 1.17 -20.06 -6.66
CA PHE A 76 2.44 -19.34 -6.75
C PHE A 76 3.60 -20.28 -7.08
N GLU A 77 3.64 -21.45 -6.46
CA GLU A 77 4.66 -22.47 -6.73
C GLU A 77 4.59 -22.92 -8.18
N LYS A 78 3.39 -23.23 -8.69
CA LYS A 78 3.17 -23.64 -10.08
C LYS A 78 3.57 -22.56 -11.08
N LEU A 79 3.13 -21.32 -10.86
CA LEU A 79 3.26 -20.22 -11.83
C LEU A 79 4.60 -19.49 -11.76
N VAL A 80 5.29 -19.52 -10.60
CA VAL A 80 6.48 -18.69 -10.37
C VAL A 80 7.68 -19.52 -9.98
N VAL A 81 7.56 -20.40 -8.99
CA VAL A 81 8.71 -21.13 -8.44
C VAL A 81 9.17 -22.21 -9.43
N ASN A 82 8.24 -23.06 -9.82
CA ASN A 82 8.44 -24.27 -10.63
C ASN A 82 8.21 -24.05 -12.13
N ALA A 83 7.85 -22.82 -12.55
CA ALA A 83 7.71 -22.49 -13.96
C ALA A 83 9.05 -22.60 -14.70
N GLU A 84 9.03 -23.21 -15.89
CA GLU A 84 10.21 -23.41 -16.75
C GLU A 84 10.87 -22.07 -17.13
N SER A 85 10.06 -21.06 -17.40
CA SER A 85 10.48 -19.68 -17.59
C SER A 85 9.82 -18.78 -16.55
N LYS A 86 10.54 -17.77 -16.06
CA LYS A 86 9.96 -16.83 -15.11
C LYS A 86 8.91 -15.97 -15.83
N PRO A 87 7.72 -15.76 -15.23
CA PRO A 87 6.72 -14.88 -15.79
C PRO A 87 7.29 -13.48 -16.04
N ASP A 88 6.71 -12.81 -17.04
CA ASP A 88 6.91 -11.38 -17.26
C ASP A 88 6.53 -10.57 -16.02
N THR A 89 6.74 -9.26 -16.07
CA THR A 89 6.46 -8.38 -14.93
C THR A 89 5.59 -7.20 -15.28
N ILE A 90 4.68 -6.87 -14.37
CA ILE A 90 3.88 -5.65 -14.42
C ILE A 90 4.48 -4.64 -13.45
N VAL A 91 4.83 -3.46 -13.95
CA VAL A 91 5.43 -2.38 -13.16
C VAL A 91 4.43 -1.25 -12.96
N THR A 92 4.26 -0.79 -11.72
CA THR A 92 3.39 0.35 -11.41
C THR A 92 3.97 1.26 -10.33
N ARG A 93 3.58 2.55 -10.40
CA ARG A 93 3.80 3.55 -9.33
C ARG A 93 2.50 3.88 -8.59
N ASN A 94 1.37 3.40 -9.11
CA ASN A 94 0.05 3.73 -8.62
C ASN A 94 -0.26 2.87 -7.39
N LEU A 95 -0.27 3.51 -6.21
CA LEU A 95 -0.55 2.81 -4.94
C LEU A 95 -1.96 2.21 -4.89
N ARG A 96 -2.91 2.71 -5.71
CA ARG A 96 -4.26 2.13 -5.79
C ARG A 96 -4.24 0.77 -6.49
N VAL A 97 -3.39 0.60 -7.49
CA VAL A 97 -3.15 -0.71 -8.14
C VAL A 97 -2.63 -1.69 -7.11
N VAL A 98 -1.62 -1.30 -6.34
CA VAL A 98 -1.04 -2.16 -5.29
C VAL A 98 -2.08 -2.52 -4.25
N LYS A 99 -2.81 -1.52 -3.73
CA LYS A 99 -3.84 -1.74 -2.72
C LYS A 99 -4.90 -2.72 -3.20
N ARG A 100 -5.43 -2.50 -4.42
CA ARG A 100 -6.49 -3.32 -4.98
C ARG A 100 -6.02 -4.73 -5.32
N ALA A 101 -4.86 -4.88 -5.96
CA ALA A 101 -4.30 -6.20 -6.26
C ALA A 101 -4.10 -7.04 -4.99
N VAL A 102 -3.57 -6.44 -3.92
CA VAL A 102 -3.38 -7.13 -2.64
C VAL A 102 -4.72 -7.49 -1.98
N SER A 103 -5.69 -6.57 -1.95
CA SER A 103 -7.01 -6.87 -1.39
C SER A 103 -7.74 -7.96 -2.17
N GLU A 104 -7.57 -8.03 -3.49
CA GLU A 104 -8.10 -9.10 -4.36
C GLU A 104 -7.33 -10.43 -4.22
N GLY A 105 -6.29 -10.51 -3.35
CA GLY A 105 -5.60 -11.77 -3.03
C GLY A 105 -4.27 -11.97 -3.77
N TYR A 106 -3.86 -11.05 -4.64
CA TYR A 106 -2.63 -11.16 -5.45
C TYR A 106 -1.39 -10.60 -4.73
N GLY A 107 -1.38 -10.59 -3.40
CA GLY A 107 -0.24 -10.09 -2.62
C GLY A 107 1.03 -10.92 -2.80
N ASN A 108 0.88 -12.23 -2.99
CA ASN A 108 1.96 -13.18 -3.31
C ASN A 108 2.67 -12.84 -4.64
N MET A 109 1.96 -12.22 -5.59
CA MET A 109 2.52 -11.84 -6.89
C MET A 109 3.43 -10.60 -6.83
N LEU A 110 3.50 -9.88 -5.70
CA LEU A 110 4.37 -8.72 -5.54
C LEU A 110 5.84 -9.15 -5.41
N LYS A 111 6.53 -9.27 -6.54
CA LYS A 111 7.92 -9.71 -6.65
C LYS A 111 8.91 -8.85 -5.87
N ARG A 112 8.87 -7.53 -6.10
CA ARG A 112 9.84 -6.60 -5.49
C ARG A 112 9.38 -5.16 -5.56
N THR A 113 10.05 -4.31 -4.79
CA THR A 113 9.99 -2.86 -4.92
C THR A 113 11.30 -2.30 -5.45
N LEU A 114 11.24 -1.30 -6.31
CA LEU A 114 12.41 -0.58 -6.82
C LEU A 114 12.23 0.93 -6.63
N VAL A 115 13.27 1.68 -6.98
CA VAL A 115 13.21 3.14 -7.10
C VAL A 115 13.44 3.47 -8.57
N ASP A 116 12.53 4.25 -9.16
CA ASP A 116 12.69 4.71 -10.55
C ASP A 116 13.71 5.85 -10.67
N GLN A 117 13.99 6.24 -11.90
CA GLN A 117 14.85 7.37 -12.24
C GLN A 117 14.42 8.71 -11.58
N HIS A 118 13.16 8.85 -11.17
CA HIS A 118 12.63 10.03 -10.49
C HIS A 118 12.66 9.92 -8.97
N LYS A 119 13.41 8.95 -8.43
CA LYS A 119 13.51 8.64 -7.00
C LYS A 119 12.15 8.29 -6.38
N LYS A 120 11.20 7.79 -7.17
CA LYS A 120 9.88 7.33 -6.72
C LYS A 120 9.88 5.81 -6.59
N LYS A 121 9.19 5.32 -5.56
CA LYS A 121 9.01 3.88 -5.34
C LYS A 121 8.13 3.29 -6.45
N THR A 122 8.57 2.18 -7.00
CA THR A 122 7.82 1.37 -7.95
C THR A 122 7.60 -0.03 -7.40
N PHE A 123 6.52 -0.66 -7.84
CA PHE A 123 6.08 -1.99 -7.45
C PHE A 123 6.11 -2.86 -8.68
N VAL A 124 6.78 -4.01 -8.56
CA VAL A 124 6.95 -4.97 -9.64
C VAL A 124 6.21 -6.23 -9.23
N PHE A 125 5.16 -6.56 -9.99
CA PHE A 125 4.41 -7.80 -9.86
C PHE A 125 4.89 -8.81 -10.90
N TYR A 126 4.76 -10.09 -10.61
CA TYR A 126 4.71 -11.10 -11.67
C TYR A 126 3.46 -10.86 -12.53
N ALA A 127 3.58 -11.13 -13.83
CA ALA A 127 2.50 -10.95 -14.78
C ALA A 127 1.32 -11.88 -14.44
N ASN A 128 0.13 -11.30 -14.43
CA ASN A 128 -1.13 -11.96 -14.20
C ASN A 128 -2.22 -11.09 -14.86
N ASP A 129 -3.13 -11.71 -15.60
CA ASP A 129 -4.15 -11.00 -16.38
C ASP A 129 -4.99 -10.07 -15.51
N ARG A 130 -5.39 -10.54 -14.32
CA ARG A 130 -6.19 -9.75 -13.41
C ARG A 130 -5.43 -8.54 -12.85
N ILE A 131 -4.13 -8.68 -12.56
CA ILE A 131 -3.30 -7.54 -12.14
C ILE A 131 -3.15 -6.52 -13.28
N ALA A 132 -3.06 -6.97 -14.53
CA ALA A 132 -3.00 -6.09 -15.69
C ALA A 132 -4.29 -5.28 -15.87
N GLU A 133 -5.46 -5.92 -15.71
CA GLU A 133 -6.77 -5.26 -15.71
C GLU A 133 -6.87 -4.21 -14.59
N ILE A 134 -6.56 -4.59 -13.34
CA ILE A 134 -6.56 -3.67 -12.20
C ILE A 134 -5.67 -2.47 -12.47
N LYS A 135 -4.49 -2.70 -13.07
CA LYS A 135 -3.57 -1.62 -13.44
C LYS A 135 -4.21 -0.66 -14.44
N ALA A 136 -4.78 -1.18 -15.53
CA ALA A 136 -5.42 -0.38 -16.56
C ALA A 136 -6.56 0.47 -15.97
N GLU A 137 -7.44 -0.14 -15.17
CA GLU A 137 -8.58 0.54 -14.54
C GLU A 137 -8.15 1.66 -13.58
N GLU A 138 -7.21 1.37 -12.66
CA GLU A 138 -6.80 2.36 -11.66
C GLU A 138 -5.91 3.47 -12.24
N ASP A 139 -5.14 3.16 -13.30
CA ASP A 139 -4.39 4.18 -14.03
C ASP A 139 -5.33 5.09 -14.83
N ALA A 140 -6.36 4.54 -15.49
CA ALA A 140 -7.39 5.34 -16.17
C ALA A 140 -8.11 6.29 -15.19
N LYS A 141 -8.58 5.76 -14.04
CA LYS A 141 -9.19 6.61 -12.98
C LYS A 141 -8.20 7.63 -12.43
N SER A 142 -6.90 7.32 -12.39
CA SER A 142 -5.88 8.26 -11.92
C SER A 142 -5.62 9.37 -12.93
N GLN A 143 -5.64 9.04 -14.22
CA GLN A 143 -5.53 9.99 -15.30
C GLN A 143 -6.72 10.94 -15.32
N GLU A 144 -7.94 10.40 -15.23
CA GLU A 144 -9.17 11.19 -15.15
C GLU A 144 -9.13 12.19 -13.98
N ARG A 145 -8.73 11.74 -12.77
CA ARG A 145 -8.56 12.63 -11.61
C ARG A 145 -7.49 13.70 -11.82
N TYR A 146 -6.45 13.40 -12.58
CA TYR A 146 -5.39 14.36 -12.88
C TYR A 146 -5.87 15.41 -13.89
N GLU A 147 -6.66 15.01 -14.88
CA GLU A 147 -7.24 15.90 -15.88
C GLU A 147 -8.36 16.78 -15.32
N GLN A 148 -9.17 16.24 -14.41
CA GLN A 148 -10.22 16.97 -13.70
C GLN A 148 -9.68 17.86 -12.58
N ARG A 149 -8.40 17.74 -12.19
CA ARG A 149 -7.80 18.74 -11.30
C ARG A 149 -7.87 20.08 -12.02
N PRO A 150 -8.36 21.15 -11.36
CA PRO A 150 -8.24 22.48 -11.91
C PRO A 150 -6.77 22.71 -12.27
N LYS A 151 -6.46 22.82 -13.57
CA LYS A 151 -5.15 23.23 -14.05
C LYS A 151 -4.99 24.67 -13.66
N ALA A 152 -4.46 24.82 -12.47
CA ALA A 152 -4.38 26.07 -11.78
C ALA A 152 -3.19 26.87 -12.31
N ASP A 153 -3.47 27.77 -13.24
CA ASP A 153 -3.02 29.17 -13.09
C ASP A 153 -3.73 29.79 -11.86
N ILE A 154 -3.54 29.17 -10.68
CA ILE A 154 -4.05 29.66 -9.40
C ILE A 154 -2.82 29.97 -8.57
N THR A 155 -2.68 31.25 -8.22
CA THR A 155 -1.55 31.69 -7.41
C THR A 155 -1.62 31.09 -6.00
N PRO A 156 -0.49 30.96 -5.29
CA PRO A 156 -0.46 30.36 -3.94
C PRO A 156 -1.37 31.04 -2.89
N VAL A 157 -1.85 32.26 -3.18
CA VAL A 157 -2.72 33.06 -2.32
C VAL A 157 -4.14 32.50 -2.30
N ASP A 158 -4.69 32.17 -3.48
CA ASP A 158 -6.08 31.73 -3.64
C ASP A 158 -6.35 30.35 -3.01
N MET A 159 -5.33 29.47 -2.96
CA MET A 159 -5.45 28.17 -2.29
C MET A 159 -5.52 28.28 -0.76
N LYS A 160 -4.84 29.26 -0.16
CA LYS A 160 -4.92 29.49 1.29
C LYS A 160 -6.28 30.02 1.70
N GLU A 161 -6.85 30.93 0.91
CA GLU A 161 -8.18 31.50 1.17
C GLU A 161 -9.29 30.47 1.01
N LYS A 162 -9.29 29.67 -0.07
CA LYS A 162 -10.26 28.58 -0.24
C LYS A 162 -10.19 27.55 0.88
N LYS A 163 -8.99 27.18 1.31
CA LYS A 163 -8.82 26.21 2.41
C LYS A 163 -9.31 26.76 3.75
N LYS A 164 -9.05 28.05 4.02
CA LYS A 164 -9.53 28.73 5.23
C LYS A 164 -11.06 28.82 5.27
N ASN A 165 -11.71 29.06 4.13
CA ASN A 165 -13.17 29.11 4.04
C ASN A 165 -13.80 27.74 4.27
N ILE A 166 -13.25 26.68 3.68
CA ILE A 166 -13.73 25.30 3.86
C ILE A 166 -13.56 24.85 5.32
N ASP A 167 -12.40 25.12 5.94
CA ASP A 167 -12.15 24.75 7.35
C ASP A 167 -13.11 25.49 8.31
N THR A 168 -13.50 26.72 7.95
CA THR A 168 -14.45 27.53 8.74
C THR A 168 -15.88 26.99 8.63
N GLU A 169 -16.32 26.61 7.44
CA GLU A 169 -17.64 25.98 7.24
C GLU A 169 -17.73 24.62 7.92
N MET A 170 -16.66 23.81 7.82
CA MET A 170 -16.62 22.50 8.48
C MET A 170 -16.66 22.62 10.00
N SER A 171 -15.96 23.60 10.57
CA SER A 171 -16.00 23.88 12.02
C SER A 171 -17.38 24.31 12.50
N LYS A 172 -18.12 25.10 11.69
CA LYS A 172 -19.51 25.48 12.01
C LYS A 172 -20.45 24.29 12.00
N LEU A 173 -20.31 23.39 11.03
CA LEU A 173 -21.13 22.17 10.93
C LEU A 173 -20.87 21.20 12.09
N ILE A 174 -19.60 21.03 12.49
CA ILE A 174 -19.23 20.20 13.64
C ILE A 174 -19.81 20.79 14.93
N LYS A 175 -19.70 22.11 15.13
CA LYS A 175 -20.21 22.76 16.34
C LYS A 175 -21.73 22.63 16.46
N LYS A 176 -22.46 22.80 15.35
CA LYS A 176 -23.90 22.61 15.30
C LYS A 176 -24.30 21.17 15.64
N ALA A 177 -23.60 20.18 15.07
CA ALA A 177 -23.84 18.77 15.37
C ALA A 177 -23.56 18.38 16.83
N MET A 178 -22.61 19.05 17.50
CA MET A 178 -22.33 18.84 18.92
C MET A 178 -23.36 19.50 19.85
N GLU A 179 -23.99 20.59 19.42
CA GLU A 179 -25.05 21.28 20.18
C GLU A 179 -26.39 20.55 20.09
N GLU A 180 -26.66 19.86 18.97
CA GLU A 180 -27.88 19.06 18.74
C GLU A 180 -27.85 17.66 19.41
N GLN A 181 -26.73 17.24 19.99
CA GLN A 181 -26.57 15.98 20.73
C GLN A 181 -26.68 16.12 22.26
N LYS A 182 -27.11 17.30 22.76
CA LYS A 182 -27.42 17.55 24.18
C LYS A 182 -28.92 17.48 24.44
#